data_AF-A0A818AGJ2-F1
#
_entry.id   AF-A0A818AGJ2-F1
#
_cell.length_a   1.000
_cell.length_b   1.000
_cell.length_c   1.000
_cell.angle_alpha   90.00
_cell.angle_beta   90.00
_cell.angle_gamma   90.00
#
_symmetry.space_group_name_H-M   'P 1'
#
loop_
_entity.id
_entity.type
_entity.pdbx_description
1 polymer ?
#
loop_
_entity_poly.entity_id
_entity_poly.type
_entity_poly.pdbx_seq_one_letter_code
_entity_poly.pdbx_strand_id
1 'polypeptide(L)'
;MDNQHSSSINYFVFGDSHAKCIRSNIAASSYNLITRSIPGLKWIDRYDRKLSLYALLSLAEMNSSLSKANAILLLIGTNSVRTTPAAEIILEIQQILLLLQQMYPHLNQPKNITISSTFPSLKTTRPFPTKISLIFNINLYNEELKLLSSRMNFNVIGFLINNNHLANDNMHIQSRFYHLIFDSIINHFNELIQATATTAASNPPLASASNSTTTKENSPRSSNRSRESLSRRNKQRHQQMKIKQRQHTIKRNIYNQWTIEQIKEYLHSLHVHMVSFHKFTTTLFDCSSIMNMIKM
;
A
#
# COMPACT_ATOMS: atom_id res chain seq x y z
N MET A 1 -29.92 29.26 -2.95
CA MET A 1 -28.49 29.01 -2.64
C MET A 1 -28.41 27.55 -2.28
N ASP A 2 -28.28 26.70 -3.30
CA ASP A 2 -28.40 25.26 -3.11
C ASP A 2 -27.03 24.67 -2.85
N ASN A 3 -26.80 24.27 -1.61
CA ASN A 3 -25.67 23.47 -1.18
C ASN A 3 -25.74 22.09 -1.85
N GLN A 4 -25.31 21.97 -3.10
CA GLN A 4 -24.90 20.67 -3.65
C GLN A 4 -23.56 20.28 -3.02
N HIS A 5 -23.60 19.75 -1.80
CA HIS A 5 -22.57 18.85 -1.34
C HIS A 5 -22.64 17.59 -2.21
N SER A 6 -21.94 17.63 -3.36
CA SER A 6 -21.51 16.40 -4.03
C SER A 6 -20.71 15.61 -3.00
N SER A 7 -21.33 14.58 -2.41
CA SER A 7 -20.64 13.68 -1.50
C SER A 7 -19.63 12.90 -2.34
N SER A 8 -18.37 13.33 -2.33
CA SER A 8 -17.29 12.63 -3.03
C SER A 8 -17.24 11.18 -2.56
N ILE A 9 -17.29 10.24 -3.50
CA ILE A 9 -17.18 8.81 -3.20
C ILE A 9 -15.84 8.56 -2.50
N ASN A 10 -15.84 7.87 -1.37
CA ASN A 10 -14.63 7.58 -0.62
C ASN A 10 -14.16 6.15 -0.89
N TYR A 11 -12.96 6.02 -1.42
CA TYR A 11 -12.30 4.74 -1.61
C TYR A 11 -11.15 4.57 -0.64
N PHE A 12 -10.90 3.33 -0.24
CA PHE A 12 -9.87 3.02 0.72
C PHE A 12 -8.96 1.91 0.22
N VAL A 13 -7.65 2.15 0.18
CA VAL A 13 -6.63 1.15 -0.13
C VAL A 13 -5.88 0.82 1.14
N PHE A 14 -5.86 -0.46 1.48
CA PHE A 14 -5.00 -0.98 2.53
C PHE A 14 -3.97 -1.88 1.89
N GLY A 15 -2.70 -1.66 2.14
CA GLY A 15 -1.68 -2.50 1.53
C GLY A 15 -0.39 -2.60 2.31
N ASP A 16 0.45 -3.51 1.85
CA ASP A 16 1.79 -3.66 2.40
C ASP A 16 2.76 -2.59 1.84
N SER A 17 4.06 -2.89 1.85
CA SER A 17 5.09 -2.01 1.28
C SER A 17 4.88 -1.66 -0.20
N HIS A 18 4.16 -2.46 -0.97
CA HIS A 18 3.89 -2.17 -2.38
C HIS A 18 2.94 -0.99 -2.57
N ALA A 19 2.02 -0.76 -1.62
CA ALA A 19 1.13 0.40 -1.66
C ALA A 19 1.85 1.74 -1.36
N LYS A 20 3.13 1.72 -0.96
CA LYS A 20 3.91 2.95 -0.70
C LYS A 20 4.10 3.83 -1.93
N CYS A 21 3.96 3.28 -3.13
CA CYS A 21 4.03 4.06 -4.36
C CYS A 21 2.84 5.01 -4.54
N ILE A 22 1.76 4.81 -3.79
CA ILE A 22 0.54 5.59 -3.84
C ILE A 22 0.61 6.67 -2.75
N ARG A 23 0.11 7.87 -3.05
CA ARG A 23 -0.02 8.92 -2.03
C ARG A 23 -1.07 8.52 -1.01
N SER A 24 -0.86 8.89 0.25
CA SER A 24 -1.76 8.56 1.36
C SER A 24 -3.18 9.13 1.18
N ASN A 25 -3.33 10.21 0.43
CA ASN A 25 -4.62 10.78 0.06
C ASN A 25 -4.52 11.34 -1.37
N ILE A 26 -5.49 10.98 -2.21
CA ILE A 26 -5.71 11.53 -3.54
C ILE A 26 -7.17 12.02 -3.62
N ALA A 27 -7.35 13.33 -3.69
CA ALA A 27 -8.65 13.94 -3.95
C ALA A 27 -8.80 14.23 -5.45
N ALA A 28 -9.73 13.52 -6.09
CA ALA A 28 -10.19 13.77 -7.45
C ALA A 28 -11.54 14.50 -7.42
N SER A 29 -12.03 14.95 -8.57
CA SER A 29 -13.34 15.62 -8.67
C SER A 29 -14.52 14.71 -8.33
N SER A 30 -14.38 13.40 -8.59
CA SER A 30 -15.44 12.40 -8.42
C SER A 30 -15.26 11.49 -7.19
N TYR A 31 -14.06 11.42 -6.63
CA TYR A 31 -13.77 10.56 -5.49
C TYR A 31 -12.59 11.05 -4.64
N ASN A 32 -12.51 10.53 -3.44
CA ASN A 32 -11.38 10.67 -2.53
C ASN A 32 -10.82 9.27 -2.24
N LEU A 33 -9.52 9.07 -2.49
CA LEU A 33 -8.83 7.81 -2.26
C LEU A 33 -7.87 7.95 -1.08
N ILE A 34 -8.16 7.22 -0.01
CA ILE A 34 -7.31 7.15 1.18
C ILE A 34 -6.49 5.87 1.10
N THR A 35 -5.17 5.97 1.22
CA THR A 35 -4.27 4.83 1.21
C THR A 35 -3.53 4.72 2.53
N ARG A 36 -3.59 3.53 3.14
CA ARG A 36 -2.78 3.16 4.31
C ARG A 36 -1.85 2.01 3.92
N SER A 37 -0.55 2.30 3.92
CA SER A 37 0.50 1.35 3.57
C SER A 37 1.35 1.00 4.80
N ILE A 38 1.42 -0.29 5.14
CA ILE A 38 2.15 -0.80 6.29
C ILE A 38 3.16 -1.86 5.81
N PRO A 39 4.47 -1.58 5.80
CA PRO A 39 5.48 -2.57 5.43
C PRO A 39 5.42 -3.83 6.27
N GLY A 40 5.50 -4.99 5.63
CA GLY A 40 5.44 -6.28 6.33
C GLY A 40 4.04 -6.74 6.70
N LEU A 41 3.00 -5.98 6.34
CA LEU A 41 1.60 -6.36 6.61
C LEU A 41 1.26 -7.74 6.01
N LYS A 42 0.59 -8.54 6.83
CA LYS A 42 0.01 -9.85 6.53
C LYS A 42 -1.49 -9.84 6.80
N TRP A 43 -2.16 -10.89 6.34
CA TRP A 43 -3.57 -11.15 6.63
C TRP A 43 -3.76 -11.31 8.14
N ILE A 44 -3.11 -12.33 8.71
CA ILE A 44 -2.93 -12.48 10.15
C ILE A 44 -1.44 -12.60 10.48
N ASP A 45 -1.01 -11.88 11.52
CA ASP A 45 0.31 -12.04 12.11
C ASP A 45 0.12 -12.31 13.61
N ARG A 46 0.53 -13.50 14.04
CA ARG A 46 0.34 -13.97 15.43
C ARG A 46 1.35 -13.37 16.39
N TYR A 47 2.42 -12.76 15.90
CA TYR A 47 3.52 -12.23 16.71
C TYR A 47 3.46 -10.72 16.84
N ASP A 48 3.17 -10.01 15.74
CA ASP A 48 3.03 -8.56 15.74
C ASP A 48 1.66 -8.11 15.23
N ARG A 49 0.79 -7.73 16.17
CA ARG A 49 -0.56 -7.21 15.88
C ARG A 49 -0.54 -5.98 14.97
N LYS A 50 0.55 -5.19 14.92
CA LYS A 50 0.67 -4.03 14.03
C LYS A 50 0.87 -4.43 12.56
N LEU A 51 1.26 -5.67 12.31
CA LEU A 51 1.45 -6.25 10.98
C LEU A 51 0.31 -7.21 10.57
N SER A 52 -0.76 -7.28 11.36
CA SER A 52 -1.93 -8.12 11.06
C SER A 52 -3.10 -7.24 10.61
N LEU A 53 -3.61 -7.44 9.38
CA LEU A 53 -4.85 -6.78 8.95
C LEU A 53 -5.99 -7.07 9.93
N TYR A 54 -6.18 -8.33 10.31
CA TYR A 54 -7.23 -8.73 11.24
C TYR A 54 -7.22 -7.90 12.54
N ALA A 55 -6.05 -7.74 13.18
CA ALA A 55 -5.94 -6.93 14.40
C ALA A 55 -6.13 -5.42 14.14
N LEU A 56 -5.71 -4.93 12.97
CA LEU A 56 -5.86 -3.52 12.60
C LEU A 56 -7.32 -3.14 12.34
N LEU A 57 -8.14 -4.05 11.81
CA LEU A 57 -9.57 -3.82 11.58
C LEU A 57 -10.34 -3.51 12.87
N SER A 58 -9.83 -3.92 14.04
CA SER A 58 -10.43 -3.61 15.34
C SER A 58 -10.03 -2.22 15.90
N LEU A 59 -9.16 -1.47 15.23
CA LEU A 59 -8.73 -0.15 15.70
C LEU A 59 -9.79 0.93 15.40
N ALA A 60 -10.05 1.83 16.36
CA ALA A 60 -11.03 2.90 16.22
C ALA A 60 -10.78 3.81 14.99
N GLU A 61 -9.51 4.10 14.68
CA GLU A 61 -9.13 4.87 13.50
C GLU A 61 -9.54 4.18 12.18
N MET A 62 -9.40 2.84 12.14
CA MET A 62 -9.81 2.04 11.00
C MET A 62 -11.33 2.02 10.87
N ASN A 63 -12.03 1.88 11.99
CA ASN A 63 -13.49 1.95 12.01
C ASN A 63 -14.01 3.24 11.40
N SER A 64 -13.45 4.40 11.79
CA SER A 64 -13.87 5.69 11.24
C SER A 64 -13.61 5.83 9.74
N SER A 65 -12.58 5.17 9.21
CA SER A 65 -12.23 5.26 7.77
C SER A 65 -13.13 4.34 6.95
N LEU A 66 -13.31 3.10 7.41
CA LEU A 66 -14.08 2.07 6.72
C LEU A 66 -15.59 2.33 6.78
N SER A 67 -16.09 2.95 7.86
CA SER A 67 -17.51 3.32 7.98
C SER A 67 -17.95 4.35 6.93
N LYS A 68 -17.01 5.08 6.32
CA LYS A 68 -17.27 6.09 5.28
C LYS A 68 -16.87 5.61 3.89
N ALA A 69 -16.17 4.49 3.79
CA ALA A 69 -15.68 3.97 2.51
C ALA A 69 -16.82 3.36 1.70
N ASN A 70 -16.92 3.71 0.43
CA ASN A 70 -17.81 3.10 -0.55
C ASN A 70 -17.26 1.78 -1.08
N ALA A 71 -15.93 1.70 -1.26
CA ALA A 71 -15.25 0.47 -1.62
C ALA A 71 -13.84 0.42 -1.04
N ILE A 72 -13.34 -0.80 -0.86
CA ILE A 72 -12.02 -1.08 -0.31
C ILE A 72 -11.21 -1.95 -1.28
N LEU A 73 -9.92 -1.66 -1.37
CA LEU A 73 -8.93 -2.50 -2.05
C LEU A 73 -7.88 -2.97 -1.05
N LEU A 74 -7.74 -4.29 -0.91
CA LEU A 74 -6.75 -4.94 -0.07
C LEU A 74 -5.57 -5.43 -0.93
N LEU A 75 -4.47 -4.68 -0.88
CA LEU A 75 -3.22 -4.95 -1.56
C LEU A 75 -2.24 -5.64 -0.60
N ILE A 76 -2.60 -6.88 -0.24
CA ILE A 76 -1.94 -7.68 0.80
C ILE A 76 -1.72 -9.09 0.25
N GLY A 77 -0.69 -9.76 0.75
CA GLY A 77 -0.51 -11.19 0.52
C GLY A 77 0.94 -11.60 0.43
N THR A 78 1.81 -10.74 -0.12
CA THR A 78 3.21 -11.12 -0.42
C THR A 78 3.98 -11.53 0.84
N ASN A 79 3.75 -10.87 1.98
CA ASN A 79 4.36 -11.28 3.25
C ASN A 79 3.74 -12.57 3.82
N SER A 80 2.43 -12.78 3.63
CA SER A 80 1.72 -13.97 4.11
C SER A 80 2.15 -15.22 3.33
N VAL A 81 2.04 -15.20 1.99
CA VAL A 81 2.35 -16.33 1.10
C VAL A 81 3.81 -16.77 1.15
N ARG A 82 4.70 -15.88 1.59
CA ARG A 82 6.10 -16.22 1.85
C ARG A 82 6.29 -17.04 3.11
N THR A 83 5.36 -17.06 4.05
CA THR A 83 5.57 -17.70 5.37
C THR A 83 4.48 -18.66 5.78
N THR A 84 3.34 -18.67 5.08
CA THR A 84 2.17 -19.48 5.43
C THR A 84 1.65 -20.21 4.17
N PRO A 85 1.23 -21.48 4.27
CA PRO A 85 0.55 -22.20 3.19
C PRO A 85 -0.69 -21.46 2.67
N ALA A 86 -0.92 -21.52 1.35
CA ALA A 86 -2.04 -20.89 0.68
C ALA A 86 -3.39 -21.23 1.32
N ALA A 87 -3.64 -22.52 1.55
CA ALA A 87 -4.89 -22.99 2.16
C ALA A 87 -5.18 -22.34 3.53
N GLU A 88 -4.15 -22.20 4.38
CA GLU A 88 -4.29 -21.50 5.67
C GLU A 88 -4.61 -20.01 5.45
N ILE A 89 -3.90 -19.34 4.55
CA ILE A 89 -4.16 -17.93 4.24
C ILE A 89 -5.59 -17.71 3.72
N ILE A 90 -6.12 -18.63 2.91
CA ILE A 90 -7.48 -18.53 2.37
C ILE A 90 -8.53 -18.62 3.48
N LEU A 91 -8.28 -19.45 4.52
CA LEU A 91 -9.12 -19.46 5.72
C LEU A 91 -9.02 -18.14 6.50
N GLU A 92 -7.82 -17.56 6.61
CA GLU A 92 -7.63 -16.24 7.24
C GLU A 92 -8.39 -15.14 6.49
N ILE A 93 -8.32 -15.13 5.17
CA ILE A 93 -9.06 -14.18 4.32
C ILE A 93 -10.56 -14.36 4.49
N GLN A 94 -11.06 -15.59 4.51
CA GLN A 94 -12.48 -15.87 4.75
C GLN A 94 -12.93 -15.30 6.10
N GLN A 95 -12.16 -15.47 7.17
CA GLN A 95 -12.47 -14.89 8.48
C GLN A 95 -12.49 -13.36 8.46
N ILE A 96 -11.51 -12.75 7.80
CA ILE A 96 -11.42 -11.28 7.66
C ILE A 96 -12.60 -10.74 6.85
N LEU A 97 -13.01 -11.42 5.78
CA LEU A 97 -14.16 -11.04 4.98
C LEU A 97 -15.45 -11.10 5.78
N LEU A 98 -15.69 -12.18 6.54
CA LEU A 98 -16.85 -12.29 7.41
C LEU A 98 -16.89 -11.15 8.44
N LEU A 99 -15.74 -10.83 9.05
CA LEU A 99 -15.62 -9.70 9.98
C LEU A 99 -15.95 -8.36 9.30
N LEU A 100 -15.38 -8.09 8.14
CA LEU A 100 -15.65 -6.87 7.36
C LEU A 100 -17.14 -6.75 7.01
N GLN A 101 -17.74 -7.85 6.55
CA GLN A 101 -19.15 -7.88 6.14
C GLN A 101 -20.12 -7.69 7.30
N GLN A 102 -19.73 -8.17 8.49
CA GLN A 102 -20.48 -7.96 9.73
C GLN A 102 -20.34 -6.52 10.24
N MET A 103 -19.12 -5.97 10.24
CA MET A 103 -18.83 -4.63 10.77
C MET A 103 -19.29 -3.49 9.84
N TYR A 104 -19.26 -3.72 8.53
CA TYR A 104 -19.52 -2.71 7.50
C TYR A 104 -20.50 -3.23 6.44
N PRO A 105 -21.81 -3.35 6.77
CA PRO A 105 -22.78 -3.95 5.86
C PRO A 105 -22.89 -3.27 4.49
N HIS A 106 -22.55 -1.97 4.38
CA HIS A 106 -22.53 -1.24 3.11
C HIS A 106 -21.45 -1.72 2.15
N LEU A 107 -20.43 -2.45 2.64
CA LEU A 107 -19.41 -3.08 1.80
C LEU A 107 -19.83 -4.46 1.25
N ASN A 108 -21.00 -4.97 1.63
CA ASN A 108 -21.48 -6.29 1.17
C ASN A 108 -21.95 -6.29 -0.29
N GLN A 109 -22.04 -5.11 -0.91
CA GLN A 109 -22.39 -5.01 -2.32
C GLN A 109 -21.30 -5.65 -3.19
N PRO A 110 -21.68 -6.30 -4.31
CA PRO A 110 -20.71 -6.87 -5.23
C PRO A 110 -19.65 -5.84 -5.62
N LYS A 111 -18.38 -6.24 -5.61
CA LYS A 111 -17.21 -5.43 -6.00
C LYS A 111 -16.82 -4.29 -5.03
N ASN A 112 -17.56 -4.05 -3.95
CA ASN A 112 -17.15 -3.05 -2.94
C ASN A 112 -15.97 -3.53 -2.08
N ILE A 113 -15.74 -4.83 -2.00
CA ILE A 113 -14.50 -5.39 -1.49
C ILE A 113 -13.71 -5.94 -2.69
N THR A 114 -12.49 -5.45 -2.85
CA THR A 114 -11.55 -5.97 -3.85
C THR A 114 -10.27 -6.44 -3.16
N ILE A 115 -9.76 -7.61 -3.54
CA ILE A 115 -8.48 -8.14 -3.08
C ILE A 115 -7.55 -8.29 -4.27
N SER A 116 -6.29 -7.87 -4.13
CA SER A 116 -5.29 -8.12 -5.17
C SER A 116 -4.79 -9.56 -5.13
N SER A 117 -4.61 -10.17 -6.30
CA SER A 117 -3.67 -11.29 -6.43
C SER A 117 -2.30 -10.87 -5.88
N THR A 118 -1.59 -11.79 -5.23
CA THR A 118 -0.29 -11.46 -4.66
C THR A 118 0.73 -11.17 -5.75
N PHE A 119 1.61 -10.20 -5.50
CA PHE A 119 2.73 -9.93 -6.41
C PHE A 119 3.70 -11.11 -6.45
N PRO A 120 4.41 -11.31 -7.57
CA PRO A 120 5.45 -12.31 -7.65
C PRO A 120 6.51 -12.09 -6.56
N SER A 121 7.03 -13.18 -6.02
CA SER A 121 8.15 -13.15 -5.07
C SER A 121 9.00 -14.39 -5.25
N LEU A 122 10.31 -14.19 -5.32
CA LEU A 122 11.32 -15.25 -5.40
C LEU A 122 12.19 -15.31 -4.13
N LYS A 123 11.85 -14.53 -3.10
CA LYS A 123 12.55 -14.48 -1.81
C LYS A 123 12.04 -15.57 -0.88
N THR A 124 12.75 -16.71 -0.88
CA THR A 124 12.44 -17.90 -0.09
C THR A 124 12.48 -17.65 1.42
N THR A 125 11.93 -18.61 2.17
CA THR A 125 11.86 -18.63 3.64
C THR A 125 11.97 -20.08 4.11
N ARG A 126 12.02 -20.32 5.42
CA ARG A 126 12.09 -21.69 5.97
C ARG A 126 10.90 -22.58 5.54
N PRO A 127 9.63 -22.13 5.56
CA PRO A 127 8.50 -22.93 5.06
C PRO A 127 8.55 -23.23 3.56
N PHE A 128 9.13 -22.33 2.76
CA PHE A 128 9.25 -22.48 1.30
C PHE A 128 10.72 -22.29 0.89
N PRO A 129 11.57 -23.31 1.09
CA PRO A 129 13.03 -23.16 0.97
C PRO A 129 13.50 -22.99 -0.46
N THR A 130 12.71 -23.42 -1.45
CA THR A 130 13.05 -23.32 -2.88
C THR A 130 12.13 -22.34 -3.61
N LYS A 131 12.64 -21.70 -4.67
CA LYS A 131 11.82 -20.82 -5.53
C LYS A 131 10.60 -21.56 -6.09
N ILE A 132 10.76 -22.81 -6.48
CA ILE A 132 9.68 -23.65 -7.01
C ILE A 132 8.57 -23.82 -5.97
N SER A 133 8.91 -24.18 -4.73
CA SER A 133 7.92 -24.35 -3.66
C SER A 133 7.18 -23.04 -3.34
N LEU A 134 7.88 -21.90 -3.37
CA LEU A 134 7.27 -20.59 -3.14
C LEU A 134 6.33 -20.18 -4.29
N ILE A 135 6.76 -20.38 -5.54
CA ILE A 135 5.95 -20.08 -6.73
C ILE A 135 4.69 -20.96 -6.73
N PHE A 136 4.82 -22.25 -6.39
CA PHE A 136 3.68 -23.15 -6.25
C PHE A 136 2.68 -22.63 -5.21
N ASN A 137 3.16 -22.21 -4.02
CA ASN A 137 2.31 -21.64 -2.99
C ASN A 137 1.62 -20.33 -3.42
N ILE A 138 2.34 -19.46 -4.14
CA ILE A 138 1.79 -18.20 -4.69
C ILE A 138 0.68 -18.50 -5.71
N ASN A 139 0.91 -19.46 -6.62
CA ASN A 139 -0.08 -19.83 -7.62
C ASN A 139 -1.31 -20.44 -6.98
N LEU A 140 -1.13 -21.35 -6.02
CA LEU A 140 -2.23 -21.96 -5.27
C LEU A 140 -3.06 -20.90 -4.53
N TYR A 141 -2.40 -19.95 -3.86
CA TYR A 141 -3.05 -18.81 -3.22
C TYR A 141 -3.90 -18.00 -4.20
N ASN A 142 -3.35 -17.65 -5.36
CA ASN A 142 -4.07 -16.82 -6.34
C ASN A 142 -5.27 -17.56 -6.97
N GLU A 143 -5.16 -18.88 -7.21
CA GLU A 143 -6.27 -19.67 -7.73
C GLU A 143 -7.36 -19.88 -6.67
N GLU A 144 -7.00 -20.23 -5.44
CA GLU A 144 -7.97 -20.37 -4.35
C GLU A 144 -8.65 -19.04 -3.99
N LEU A 145 -7.94 -17.91 -4.11
CA LEU A 145 -8.51 -16.59 -3.90
C LEU A 145 -9.61 -16.27 -4.92
N LYS A 146 -9.44 -16.65 -6.19
CA LYS A 146 -10.47 -16.52 -7.23
C LYS A 146 -11.68 -17.43 -6.95
N LEU A 147 -11.45 -18.64 -6.46
CA LEU A 147 -12.55 -19.53 -6.07
C LEU A 147 -13.32 -18.95 -4.88
N LEU A 148 -12.61 -18.41 -3.89
CA LEU A 148 -13.20 -17.75 -2.73
C LEU A 148 -13.99 -16.50 -3.14
N SER A 149 -13.52 -15.75 -4.14
CA SER A 149 -14.18 -14.52 -4.60
C SER A 149 -15.56 -14.78 -5.17
N SER A 150 -15.73 -15.85 -5.94
CA SER A 150 -17.03 -16.29 -6.44
C SER A 150 -17.95 -16.73 -5.30
N ARG A 151 -17.42 -17.43 -4.29
CA ARG A 151 -18.20 -17.91 -3.13
C ARG A 151 -18.66 -16.80 -2.20
N MET A 152 -17.82 -15.79 -1.96
CA MET A 152 -18.06 -14.73 -0.98
C MET A 152 -18.41 -13.37 -1.61
N ASN A 153 -18.61 -13.35 -2.93
CA ASN A 153 -19.06 -12.19 -3.70
C ASN A 153 -18.19 -10.93 -3.53
N PHE A 154 -16.86 -11.10 -3.61
CA PHE A 154 -15.91 -10.00 -3.69
C PHE A 154 -15.15 -10.03 -5.02
N ASN A 155 -14.41 -8.97 -5.35
CA ASN A 155 -13.66 -8.88 -6.59
C ASN A 155 -12.17 -9.21 -6.40
N VAL A 156 -11.55 -9.84 -7.40
CA VAL A 156 -10.10 -10.08 -7.42
C VAL A 156 -9.48 -9.34 -8.57
N ILE A 157 -8.44 -8.55 -8.30
CA ILE A 157 -7.69 -7.85 -9.34
C ILE A 157 -6.28 -8.40 -9.48
N GLY A 158 -5.86 -8.61 -10.73
CA GLY A 158 -4.48 -8.92 -11.08
C GLY A 158 -3.76 -7.66 -11.52
N PHE A 159 -2.52 -7.49 -11.08
CA PHE A 159 -1.63 -6.45 -11.59
C PHE A 159 -0.72 -7.03 -12.66
N LEU A 160 -0.40 -6.24 -13.69
CA LEU A 160 0.54 -6.63 -14.75
C LEU A 160 2.00 -6.57 -14.26
N ILE A 161 2.29 -7.29 -13.18
CA ILE A 161 3.60 -7.39 -12.55
C ILE A 161 4.10 -8.83 -12.64
N ASN A 162 5.27 -9.02 -13.23
CA ASN A 162 5.93 -10.32 -13.36
C ASN A 162 7.32 -10.30 -12.71
N ASN A 163 8.03 -11.43 -12.76
CA ASN A 163 9.34 -11.60 -12.13
C ASN A 163 10.41 -10.60 -12.62
N ASN A 164 10.30 -10.09 -13.85
CA ASN A 164 11.25 -9.13 -14.42
C ASN A 164 11.11 -7.72 -13.82
N HIS A 165 10.01 -7.46 -13.11
CA HIS A 165 9.77 -6.20 -12.43
C HIS A 165 10.31 -6.17 -11.00
N LEU A 166 10.86 -7.28 -10.50
CA LEU A 166 11.37 -7.39 -9.13
C LEU A 166 12.73 -6.73 -8.94
N ALA A 167 12.93 -6.12 -7.78
CA ALA A 167 14.20 -5.59 -7.33
C ALA A 167 15.16 -6.72 -6.94
N ASN A 168 16.41 -6.36 -6.67
CA ASN A 168 17.48 -7.32 -6.33
C ASN A 168 17.16 -8.17 -5.10
N ASP A 169 16.25 -7.72 -4.24
CA ASP A 169 15.81 -8.46 -3.06
C ASP A 169 14.79 -9.57 -3.39
N ASN A 170 14.42 -9.70 -4.67
CA ASN A 170 13.56 -10.74 -5.21
C ASN A 170 12.14 -10.74 -4.61
N MET A 171 11.69 -9.62 -4.06
CA MET A 171 10.38 -9.52 -3.42
C MET A 171 9.67 -8.20 -3.72
N HIS A 172 10.39 -7.08 -3.65
CA HIS A 172 9.80 -5.78 -3.93
C HIS A 172 9.84 -5.48 -5.42
N ILE A 173 8.88 -4.69 -5.89
CA ILE A 173 8.86 -4.17 -7.25
C ILE A 173 9.91 -3.05 -7.38
N GLN A 174 10.63 -3.00 -8.50
CA GLN A 174 11.57 -1.90 -8.79
C GLN A 174 10.81 -0.58 -8.91
N SER A 175 11.37 0.50 -8.37
CA SER A 175 10.72 1.82 -8.35
C SER A 175 10.30 2.33 -9.72
N ARG A 176 11.04 2.00 -10.79
CA ARG A 176 10.69 2.36 -12.17
C ARG A 176 9.35 1.77 -12.64
N PHE A 177 8.87 0.68 -12.03
CA PHE A 177 7.61 0.01 -12.37
C PHE A 177 6.45 0.37 -11.43
N TYR A 178 6.64 1.30 -10.49
CA TYR A 178 5.57 1.73 -9.58
C TYR A 178 4.38 2.38 -10.27
N HIS A 179 4.58 2.98 -11.44
CA HIS A 179 3.50 3.53 -12.24
C HIS A 179 2.48 2.44 -12.63
N LEU A 180 2.92 1.20 -12.91
CA LEU A 180 2.01 0.09 -13.23
C LEU A 180 1.02 -0.20 -12.11
N ILE A 181 1.48 -0.18 -10.85
CA ILE A 181 0.61 -0.38 -9.68
C ILE A 181 -0.35 0.79 -9.55
N PHE A 182 0.18 2.01 -9.65
CA PHE A 182 -0.59 3.23 -9.52
C PHE A 182 -1.71 3.31 -10.57
N ASP A 183 -1.37 3.15 -11.85
CA ASP A 183 -2.31 3.23 -12.97
C ASP A 183 -3.39 2.15 -12.87
N SER A 184 -3.02 0.91 -12.51
CA SER A 184 -4.01 -0.16 -12.29
C SER A 184 -5.00 0.16 -11.17
N ILE A 185 -4.56 0.78 -10.07
CA ILE A 185 -5.46 1.16 -8.96
C ILE A 185 -6.39 2.29 -9.37
N ILE A 186 -5.87 3.31 -10.05
CA ILE A 186 -6.67 4.42 -10.53
C ILE A 186 -7.70 3.95 -11.56
N ASN A 187 -7.30 3.11 -12.51
CA ASN A 187 -8.21 2.52 -13.50
C ASN A 187 -9.30 1.69 -12.83
N HIS A 188 -8.94 0.85 -11.86
CA HIS A 188 -9.91 0.06 -11.10
C HIS A 188 -11.01 0.92 -10.44
N PHE A 189 -10.64 2.01 -9.76
CA PHE A 189 -11.65 2.88 -9.14
C PHE A 189 -12.44 3.68 -10.17
N ASN A 190 -11.85 4.09 -11.29
CA ASN A 190 -12.58 4.73 -12.39
C ASN A 190 -13.63 3.78 -12.99
N GLU A 191 -13.31 2.50 -13.17
CA GLU A 191 -14.24 1.47 -13.64
C GLU A 191 -15.40 1.27 -12.66
N LEU A 192 -15.13 1.26 -11.34
CA LEU A 192 -16.18 1.18 -10.32
C LEU A 192 -17.15 2.37 -10.38
N ILE A 193 -16.64 3.59 -10.59
CA ILE A 193 -17.49 4.78 -10.78
C ILE A 193 -18.38 4.64 -12.02
N GLN A 194 -17.80 4.23 -13.15
CA GLN A 194 -18.54 4.06 -14.41
C GLN A 194 -19.62 2.98 -14.29
N ALA A 195 -19.31 1.87 -13.63
CA ALA A 195 -20.27 0.79 -13.38
C ALA A 195 -21.46 1.29 -12.56
N THR A 196 -21.20 2.08 -11.52
CA THR A 196 -22.24 2.64 -10.65
C THR A 196 -23.15 3.62 -11.40
N ALA A 197 -22.58 4.47 -12.26
CA ALA A 197 -23.33 5.41 -13.08
C ALA A 197 -24.25 4.70 -14.10
N THR A 198 -23.79 3.59 -14.67
CA THR A 198 -24.56 2.82 -15.67
C THR A 198 -25.73 2.08 -15.03
N THR A 199 -25.58 1.58 -13.80
CA THR A 199 -26.67 0.95 -13.05
C THR A 199 -27.73 1.96 -12.59
N ALA A 200 -27.35 3.21 -12.31
CA ALA A 200 -28.31 4.27 -11.98
C ALA A 200 -29.14 4.73 -13.19
N ALA A 201 -28.59 4.63 -14.40
CA ALA A 201 -29.27 5.05 -15.64
C ALA A 201 -30.27 4.02 -16.20
N SER A 202 -30.35 2.81 -15.62
CA SER A 202 -31.25 1.74 -16.09
C SER A 202 -32.58 1.62 -15.32
N ASN A 203 -32.85 2.51 -14.36
CA ASN A 203 -34.19 2.72 -13.80
C ASN A 203 -34.76 4.04 -14.35
N PRO A 204 -35.63 4.03 -15.37
CA PRO A 204 -36.24 5.25 -15.86
C PRO A 204 -37.22 5.80 -14.80
N PRO A 205 -37.10 7.07 -14.39
CA PRO A 205 -38.22 7.78 -13.79
C PRO A 205 -39.29 7.98 -14.87
N LEU A 206 -40.53 7.63 -14.52
CA LEU A 206 -41.69 7.96 -15.32
C LEU A 206 -41.80 9.50 -15.43
N ALA A 207 -41.82 9.97 -16.68
CA ALA A 207 -42.29 11.27 -17.16
C ALA A 207 -41.62 12.55 -16.63
N SER A 208 -40.98 13.31 -17.53
CA SER A 208 -41.65 14.39 -18.27
C SER A 208 -40.62 15.23 -19.03
N ALA A 209 -40.91 15.44 -20.31
CA ALA A 209 -40.07 16.17 -21.24
C ALA A 209 -39.95 17.65 -20.83
N SER A 210 -38.73 18.16 -20.81
CA SER A 210 -38.46 19.58 -21.05
C SER A 210 -37.10 19.72 -21.71
N ASN A 211 -37.16 19.92 -23.03
CA ASN A 211 -36.03 20.33 -23.85
C ASN A 211 -35.55 21.72 -23.40
N SER A 212 -34.26 21.86 -23.09
CA SER A 212 -33.58 23.14 -23.22
C SER A 212 -32.15 22.92 -23.70
N THR A 213 -31.96 23.17 -24.98
CA THR A 213 -30.68 23.40 -25.65
C THR A 213 -30.13 24.74 -25.15
N THR A 214 -28.89 24.77 -24.66
CA THR A 214 -28.03 25.97 -24.75
C THR A 214 -26.55 25.62 -24.55
N THR A 215 -25.83 25.70 -25.66
CA THR A 215 -24.52 26.35 -25.85
C THR A 215 -23.41 26.17 -24.82
N LYS A 216 -22.35 25.50 -25.32
CA LYS A 216 -20.92 25.65 -25.02
C LYS A 216 -20.54 27.08 -24.58
N GLU A 217 -19.84 27.19 -23.45
CA GLU A 217 -18.84 28.23 -23.26
C GLU A 217 -17.61 27.67 -22.53
N ASN A 218 -16.47 27.85 -23.19
CA ASN A 218 -15.14 27.51 -22.72
C ASN A 218 -14.72 28.46 -21.59
N SER A 219 -14.17 27.93 -20.51
CA SER A 219 -13.31 28.70 -19.60
C SER A 219 -12.29 27.79 -18.92
N PRO A 220 -11.00 27.84 -19.31
CA PRO A 220 -9.96 27.10 -18.63
C PRO A 220 -9.53 27.89 -17.38
N ARG A 221 -10.00 27.49 -16.20
CA ARG A 221 -9.37 27.93 -14.93
C ARG A 221 -8.05 27.19 -14.73
N SER A 222 -6.99 27.74 -15.31
CA SER A 222 -5.62 27.33 -15.02
C SER A 222 -5.24 27.73 -13.58
N SER A 223 -5.12 26.75 -12.70
CA SER A 223 -4.45 26.90 -11.40
C SER A 223 -2.94 26.88 -11.64
N ASN A 224 -2.40 27.93 -12.28
CA ASN A 224 -0.97 28.19 -12.31
C ASN A 224 -0.54 28.72 -10.93
N ARG A 225 -0.31 27.80 -9.98
CA ARG A 225 0.43 28.16 -8.76
C ARG A 225 1.83 28.59 -9.17
N SER A 226 2.26 29.78 -8.74
CA SER A 226 3.57 30.32 -9.12
C SER A 226 4.68 29.34 -8.76
N ARG A 227 5.68 29.22 -9.64
CA ARG A 227 6.89 28.38 -9.40
C ARG A 227 7.55 28.70 -8.05
N GLU A 228 7.42 29.94 -7.60
CA GLU A 228 7.90 30.40 -6.30
C GLU A 228 7.19 29.74 -5.11
N SER A 229 5.87 29.54 -5.20
CA SER A 229 5.09 28.86 -4.15
C SER A 229 5.48 27.38 -4.00
N LEU A 230 5.73 26.71 -5.13
CA LEU A 230 6.22 25.33 -5.17
C LEU A 230 7.67 25.24 -4.63
N SER A 231 8.52 26.19 -5.00
CA SER A 231 9.91 26.27 -4.53
C SER A 231 9.98 26.49 -3.01
N ARG A 232 9.19 27.43 -2.46
CA ARG A 232 9.12 27.67 -1.00
C ARG A 232 8.66 26.42 -0.24
N ARG A 233 7.64 25.71 -0.73
CA ARG A 233 7.13 24.49 -0.10
C ARG A 233 8.16 23.35 -0.13
N ASN A 234 8.85 23.16 -1.25
CA ASN A 234 9.91 22.17 -1.36
C ASN A 234 11.11 22.50 -0.46
N LYS A 235 11.49 23.79 -0.36
CA LYS A 235 12.55 24.25 0.55
C LYS A 235 12.21 23.98 2.02
N GLN A 236 10.97 24.28 2.44
CA GLN A 236 10.49 23.97 3.79
C GLN A 236 10.47 22.46 4.07
N ARG A 237 10.01 21.64 3.12
CA ARG A 237 10.01 20.18 3.25
C ARG A 237 11.43 19.62 3.41
N HIS A 238 12.38 20.13 2.63
CA HIS A 238 13.77 19.71 2.70
C HIS A 238 14.45 20.14 4.01
N GLN A 239 14.13 21.32 4.52
CA GLN A 239 14.60 21.77 5.85
C GLN A 239 14.04 20.89 6.97
N GLN A 240 12.74 20.58 6.95
CA GLN A 240 12.13 19.68 7.94
C GLN A 240 12.75 18.28 7.90
N MET A 241 13.06 17.76 6.71
CA MET A 241 13.75 16.47 6.54
C MET A 241 15.16 16.52 7.11
N LYS A 242 15.93 17.60 6.87
CA LYS A 242 17.26 17.80 7.47
C LYS A 242 17.20 17.86 9.00
N ILE A 243 16.19 18.51 9.57
CA ILE A 243 15.99 18.59 11.03
C ILE A 243 15.70 17.19 11.60
N LYS A 244 14.75 16.44 11.00
CA LYS A 244 14.47 15.06 11.42
C LYS A 244 15.69 14.15 11.29
N GLN A 245 16.43 14.27 10.20
CA GLN A 245 17.65 13.49 10.01
C GLN A 245 18.69 13.82 11.08
N ARG A 246 18.89 15.10 11.42
CA ARG A 246 19.77 15.50 12.53
C ARG A 246 19.31 14.96 13.88
N GLN A 247 18.00 14.97 14.15
CA GLN A 247 17.43 14.43 15.39
C GLN A 247 17.60 12.91 15.53
N HIS A 248 17.66 12.18 14.40
CA HIS A 248 17.79 10.72 14.38
C HIS A 248 19.17 10.23 13.93
N THR A 249 20.15 11.12 13.74
CA THR A 249 21.53 10.76 13.41
C THR A 249 22.42 11.03 14.60
N ILE A 250 22.95 9.98 15.21
CA ILE A 250 23.98 10.09 16.23
C ILE A 250 25.31 10.26 15.51
N LYS A 251 25.92 11.45 15.59
CA LYS A 251 27.29 11.69 15.11
C LYS A 251 28.24 11.61 16.29
N ARG A 252 29.17 10.66 16.27
CA ARG A 252 30.24 10.55 17.27
C ARG A 252 31.53 10.10 16.60
N ASN A 253 32.65 10.59 17.13
CA ASN A 253 33.97 10.08 16.75
C ASN A 253 34.12 8.68 17.33
N ILE A 254 34.12 7.69 16.44
CA ILE A 254 34.52 6.31 16.78
C ILE A 254 36.03 6.29 16.62
N TYR A 255 36.74 6.09 17.72
CA TYR A 255 38.19 5.90 17.67
C TYR A 255 38.49 4.52 17.08
N ASN A 256 39.58 4.41 16.32
CA ASN A 256 40.04 3.19 15.66
C ASN A 256 40.20 1.95 16.58
N GLN A 257 40.24 2.16 17.90
CA GLN A 257 40.35 1.14 18.93
C GLN A 257 39.01 0.56 19.42
N TRP A 258 37.86 1.02 18.91
CA TRP A 258 36.56 0.49 19.31
C TRP A 258 36.27 -0.85 18.63
N THR A 259 35.92 -1.87 19.42
CA THR A 259 35.44 -3.16 18.93
C THR A 259 33.95 -3.11 18.57
N ILE A 260 33.49 -4.08 17.77
CA ILE A 260 32.08 -4.19 17.37
C ILE A 260 31.16 -4.34 18.60
N GLU A 261 31.63 -5.06 19.62
CA GLU A 261 30.94 -5.29 20.89
C GLU A 261 30.75 -3.98 21.66
N GLN A 262 31.79 -3.14 21.73
CA GLN A 262 31.71 -1.81 22.36
C GLN A 262 30.73 -0.87 21.63
N ILE A 263 30.68 -0.96 20.29
CA ILE A 263 29.70 -0.22 19.49
C ILE A 263 28.27 -0.71 19.80
N LYS A 264 28.06 -2.02 19.90
CA LYS A 264 26.75 -2.62 20.24
C LYS A 264 26.29 -2.19 21.63
N GLU A 265 27.15 -2.32 22.64
CA GLU A 265 26.86 -1.90 24.02
C GLU A 265 26.51 -0.42 24.10
N TYR A 266 27.28 0.42 23.41
CA TYR A 266 27.01 1.85 23.34
C TYR A 266 25.64 2.15 22.72
N LEU A 267 25.31 1.55 21.58
CA LEU A 267 24.01 1.74 20.93
C LEU A 267 22.86 1.23 21.81
N HIS A 268 23.08 0.15 22.55
CA HIS A 268 22.13 -0.36 23.53
C HIS A 268 21.89 0.64 24.67
N SER A 269 22.95 1.27 25.18
CA SER A 269 22.85 2.29 26.25
C SER A 269 22.04 3.53 25.82
N LEU A 270 22.01 3.82 24.52
CA LEU A 270 21.23 4.91 23.94
C LEU A 270 19.78 4.52 23.61
N HIS A 271 19.32 3.33 24.00
CA HIS A 271 18.00 2.78 23.66
C HIS A 271 17.75 2.73 22.14
N VAL A 272 18.81 2.63 21.34
CA VAL A 272 18.72 2.46 19.90
C VAL A 272 18.60 0.96 19.63
N HIS A 273 17.37 0.49 19.33
CA HIS A 273 17.17 -0.88 18.90
C HIS A 273 17.83 -1.11 17.54
N MET A 274 18.93 -1.84 17.53
CA MET A 274 19.55 -2.30 16.30
C MET A 274 18.66 -3.35 15.64
N VAL A 275 18.00 -2.97 14.55
CA VAL A 275 17.34 -3.92 13.66
C VAL A 275 18.44 -4.84 13.10
N SER A 276 18.31 -6.14 13.35
CA SER A 276 19.34 -7.16 13.11
C SER A 276 20.08 -6.99 11.78
N PHE A 277 21.37 -6.66 11.84
CA PHE A 277 22.29 -6.79 10.71
C PHE A 277 22.60 -8.28 10.50
N HIS A 278 21.85 -8.94 9.62
CA HIS A 278 22.13 -10.33 9.21
C HIS A 278 22.46 -10.48 7.72
N LYS A 279 22.86 -9.37 7.07
CA LYS A 279 23.45 -9.38 5.73
C LYS A 279 24.48 -8.27 5.57
N PHE A 280 25.61 -8.40 6.23
CA PHE A 280 26.87 -7.76 5.83
C PHE A 280 28.02 -8.69 6.21
N THR A 281 28.00 -9.88 5.62
CA THR A 281 29.18 -10.73 5.55
C THR A 281 29.52 -10.89 4.08
N THR A 282 30.76 -10.51 3.77
CA THR A 282 31.49 -10.79 2.51
C THR A 282 30.90 -10.20 1.24
N THR A 283 30.92 -8.87 1.10
CA THR A 283 31.55 -8.13 -0.02
C THR A 283 31.32 -6.63 0.16
N LEU A 284 32.42 -5.87 0.23
CA LEU A 284 32.52 -4.40 0.29
C LEU A 284 32.02 -3.71 1.58
N PHE A 285 32.65 -4.05 2.71
CA PHE A 285 33.12 -3.00 3.63
C PHE A 285 34.57 -2.71 3.22
N ASP A 286 34.74 -1.84 2.24
CA ASP A 286 36.06 -1.38 1.85
C ASP A 286 36.52 -0.33 2.87
N CYS A 287 37.23 -0.78 3.91
CA CYS A 287 37.86 0.10 4.89
C CYS A 287 38.87 1.07 4.25
N SER A 288 39.24 0.89 2.98
CA SER A 288 40.07 1.87 2.25
C SER A 288 39.31 3.13 1.85
N SER A 289 37.98 3.07 1.68
CA SER A 289 37.17 4.24 1.30
C SER A 289 36.99 5.26 2.43
N ILE A 290 37.28 4.89 3.68
CA ILE A 290 37.25 5.82 4.83
C ILE A 290 38.63 6.47 5.07
N MET A 291 39.73 5.86 4.59
CA MET A 291 41.07 6.42 4.73
C MET A 291 41.32 7.66 3.85
N ASN A 292 40.58 7.83 2.75
CA ASN A 292 40.72 9.01 1.87
C ASN A 292 39.89 10.23 2.28
N MET A 293 39.13 10.16 3.38
CA MET A 293 38.48 11.33 3.99
C MET A 293 39.21 11.87 5.23
N ILE A 294 40.43 11.38 5.51
CA ILE A 294 41.35 11.90 6.52
C ILE A 294 42.68 12.25 5.83
N LYS A 295 42.61 13.19 4.89
CA LYS A 295 43.71 14.08 4.49
C LYS A 295 43.13 15.17 3.60
N MET A 296 42.49 16.16 4.25
CA MET A 296 42.52 17.61 4.00
C MET A 296 41.55 18.27 4.97
#